data_AF-A0A966XGF9-F1
#
_entry.id   AF-A0A966XGF9-F1
#
_cell.length_a   1.000
_cell.length_b   1.000
_cell.length_c   1.000
_cell.angle_alpha   90.00
_cell.angle_beta   90.00
_cell.angle_gamma   90.00
#
_symmetry.space_group_name_H-M   'P 1'
#
loop_
_entity.id
_entity.type
_entity.pdbx_description
1 polymer ?
#
loop_
_entity_poly.entity_id
_entity_poly.type
_entity_poly.pdbx_seq_one_letter_code
_entity_poly.pdbx_strand_id
1 'polypeptide(L)'
;MRNSVTLADAKSLPIWRQPIALLFVMTAAMPLSFSVWSALLNNFTIEVIGFDGADIGWLHGIREIPGFLAVGVIAIIVFMHEQTLALLSLFLLGVATAVTAWFPSMAGILTITMLSSIGFHYYETVNQSLQLQWLTKEEAPRKLGLLIGAGSGATLIAYLFIVLGWKTLNLSYNFVYILAGAATVILTLYCVFAFPRFTTPHPQIKKMILRKRYWLYYALQFMAGARRQIFMVFAGFMMV
;
A
#
# COMPACT_ATOMS: atom_id res chain seq x y z
N MET A 1 0.81 26.55 -6.84
CA MET A 1 -0.33 26.15 -5.97
C MET A 1 -1.21 25.21 -6.78
N ARG A 2 -1.53 23.98 -6.31
CA ARG A 2 -2.55 23.16 -6.98
C ARG A 2 -3.92 23.80 -6.73
N ASN A 3 -4.71 23.97 -7.78
CA ASN A 3 -6.10 24.37 -7.62
C ASN A 3 -6.86 23.25 -6.90
N SER A 4 -7.46 23.57 -5.76
CA SER A 4 -8.37 22.68 -5.04
C SER A 4 -9.74 22.71 -5.71
N VAL A 5 -10.40 21.55 -5.79
CA VAL A 5 -11.72 21.38 -6.41
C VAL A 5 -12.63 20.65 -5.42
N THR A 6 -13.84 21.15 -5.20
CA THR A 6 -14.79 20.47 -4.32
C THR A 6 -15.30 19.18 -4.96
N LEU A 7 -15.79 18.21 -4.16
CA LEU A 7 -16.41 17.01 -4.72
C LEU A 7 -17.65 17.31 -5.60
N ALA A 8 -18.35 18.42 -5.32
CA ALA A 8 -19.48 18.86 -6.14
C ALA A 8 -19.01 19.37 -7.50
N ASP A 9 -18.02 20.26 -7.51
CA ASP A 9 -17.46 20.85 -8.74
C ASP A 9 -16.71 19.81 -9.57
N ALA A 10 -16.14 18.78 -8.93
CA ALA A 10 -15.43 17.71 -9.60
C ALA A 10 -16.31 16.94 -10.61
N LYS A 11 -17.64 16.98 -10.47
CA LYS A 11 -18.58 16.39 -11.45
C LYS A 11 -18.52 17.07 -12.83
N SER A 12 -18.08 18.33 -12.88
CA SER A 12 -17.87 19.07 -14.14
C SER A 12 -16.57 18.69 -14.86
N LEU A 13 -15.65 18.01 -14.18
CA LEU A 13 -14.40 17.55 -14.78
C LEU A 13 -14.66 16.37 -15.73
N PRO A 14 -13.80 16.18 -16.76
CA PRO A 14 -13.79 14.95 -17.54
C PRO A 14 -13.73 13.72 -16.64
N ILE A 15 -14.46 12.65 -16.98
CA ILE A 15 -14.62 11.44 -16.14
C ILE A 15 -13.27 10.90 -15.64
N TRP A 16 -12.24 10.90 -16.51
CA TRP A 16 -10.90 10.42 -16.18
C TRP A 16 -10.13 11.30 -15.17
N ARG A 17 -10.59 12.53 -14.91
CA ARG A 17 -10.05 13.45 -13.89
C ARG A 17 -10.90 13.53 -12.63
N GLN A 18 -11.95 12.72 -12.50
CA GLN A 18 -12.82 12.73 -11.32
C GLN A 18 -12.21 11.96 -10.14
N PRO A 19 -12.68 12.18 -8.89
CA PRO A 19 -12.13 11.53 -7.70
C PRO A 19 -12.13 10.00 -7.79
N ILE A 20 -13.17 9.42 -8.40
CA ILE A 20 -13.27 7.97 -8.58
C ILE A 20 -12.17 7.43 -9.50
N ALA A 21 -11.84 8.13 -10.59
CA ALA A 21 -10.76 7.73 -11.48
C ALA A 21 -9.40 7.76 -10.76
N LEU A 22 -9.17 8.76 -9.90
CA LEU A 22 -7.98 8.79 -9.05
C LEU A 22 -7.91 7.57 -8.12
N LEU A 23 -9.02 7.21 -7.46
CA LEU A 23 -9.09 6.01 -6.61
C LEU A 23 -8.77 4.74 -7.40
N PHE A 24 -9.29 4.60 -8.63
CA PHE A 24 -8.99 3.46 -9.50
C PHE A 24 -7.50 3.37 -9.85
N VAL A 25 -6.90 4.48 -10.28
CA VAL A 25 -5.47 4.48 -10.66
C VAL A 25 -4.59 4.15 -9.45
N MET A 26 -4.84 4.76 -8.29
CA MET A 26 -4.09 4.45 -7.07
C MET A 26 -4.27 2.98 -6.65
N THR A 27 -5.51 2.47 -6.70
CA THR A 27 -5.82 1.08 -6.34
C THR A 27 -5.17 0.07 -7.29
N ALA A 28 -5.06 0.38 -8.58
CA ALA A 28 -4.35 -0.45 -9.55
C ALA A 28 -2.82 -0.34 -9.41
N ALA A 29 -2.30 0.84 -9.03
CA ALA A 29 -0.87 1.07 -8.91
C ALA A 29 -0.23 0.38 -7.69
N MET A 30 -0.95 0.26 -6.57
CA MET A 30 -0.43 -0.34 -5.33
C MET A 30 -0.01 -1.81 -5.52
N PRO A 31 -0.84 -2.71 -6.09
CA PRO A 31 -0.47 -4.12 -6.27
C PRO A 31 0.70 -4.33 -7.21
N LEU A 32 0.95 -3.43 -8.17
CA LEU A 32 2.11 -3.56 -9.06
C LEU A 32 3.43 -3.63 -8.27
N SER A 33 3.55 -2.86 -7.18
CA SER A 33 4.70 -2.96 -6.28
C SER A 33 4.52 -4.05 -5.23
N PHE A 34 3.39 -4.03 -4.50
CA PHE A 34 3.20 -4.89 -3.34
C PHE A 34 3.12 -6.39 -3.70
N SER A 35 2.41 -6.74 -4.76
CA SER A 35 2.24 -8.14 -5.17
C SER A 35 3.52 -8.70 -5.77
N VAL A 36 4.24 -7.92 -6.58
CA VAL A 36 5.55 -8.33 -7.11
C VAL A 36 6.55 -8.52 -5.98
N TRP A 37 6.61 -7.58 -5.04
CA TRP A 37 7.47 -7.72 -3.86
C TRP A 37 7.12 -8.96 -3.05
N SER A 38 5.83 -9.18 -2.77
CA SER A 38 5.37 -10.36 -2.03
C SER A 38 5.69 -11.68 -2.73
N ALA A 39 5.63 -11.71 -4.06
CA ALA A 39 5.91 -12.91 -4.85
C ALA A 39 7.39 -13.26 -4.94
N LEU A 40 8.27 -12.25 -4.93
CA LEU A 40 9.70 -12.44 -5.16
C LEU A 40 10.54 -12.46 -3.87
N LEU A 41 10.06 -11.83 -2.78
CA LEU A 41 10.87 -11.57 -1.59
C LEU A 41 11.54 -12.82 -1.04
N ASN A 42 10.77 -13.89 -0.80
CA ASN A 42 11.29 -15.10 -0.15
C ASN A 42 12.44 -15.71 -0.97
N ASN A 43 12.26 -15.82 -2.29
CA ASN A 43 13.30 -16.35 -3.15
C ASN A 43 14.49 -15.38 -3.24
N PHE A 44 14.26 -14.07 -3.35
CA PHE A 44 15.31 -13.07 -3.35
C PHE A 44 16.18 -13.13 -2.08
N THR A 45 15.56 -13.21 -0.91
CA THR A 45 16.28 -13.26 0.37
C THR A 45 17.10 -14.53 0.53
N ILE A 46 16.63 -15.67 0.00
CA ILE A 46 17.36 -16.94 0.06
C ILE A 46 18.46 -16.98 -1.01
N GLU A 47 18.11 -16.76 -2.27
CA GLU A 47 19.01 -16.96 -3.41
C GLU A 47 20.08 -15.87 -3.56
N VAL A 48 19.78 -14.63 -3.13
CA VAL A 48 20.70 -13.49 -3.30
C VAL A 48 21.36 -13.08 -2.00
N ILE A 49 20.63 -13.07 -0.89
CA ILE A 49 21.16 -12.61 0.41
C ILE A 49 21.67 -13.77 1.26
N GLY A 50 21.12 -14.98 1.09
CA GLY A 50 21.49 -16.16 1.87
C GLY A 50 20.84 -16.20 3.25
N PHE A 51 19.63 -15.64 3.39
CA PHE A 51 18.88 -15.65 4.64
C PHE A 51 18.51 -17.07 5.09
N ASP A 52 18.61 -17.31 6.39
CA ASP A 52 18.04 -18.48 7.06
C ASP A 52 16.63 -18.19 7.62
N GLY A 53 16.06 -19.15 8.35
CA GLY A 53 14.73 -18.99 8.96
C GLY A 53 14.65 -17.88 10.01
N ALA A 54 15.72 -17.66 10.79
CA ALA A 54 15.75 -16.62 11.82
C ALA A 54 15.79 -15.23 11.16
N ASP A 55 16.54 -15.08 10.08
CA ASP A 55 16.64 -13.85 9.30
C ASP A 55 15.29 -13.43 8.71
N ILE A 56 14.54 -14.38 8.13
CA ILE A 56 13.19 -14.12 7.63
C ILE A 56 12.23 -13.74 8.77
N GLY A 57 12.39 -14.35 9.95
CA GLY A 57 11.65 -13.98 11.15
C GLY A 57 11.84 -12.51 11.52
N TRP A 58 13.10 -12.02 11.51
CA TRP A 58 13.40 -10.60 11.71
C TRP A 58 12.80 -9.71 10.64
N LEU A 59 12.89 -10.10 9.36
CA LEU A 59 12.33 -9.37 8.24
C LEU A 59 10.83 -9.16 8.37
N HIS A 60 10.08 -10.23 8.68
CA HIS A 60 8.65 -10.13 8.94
C HIS A 60 8.35 -9.30 10.19
N GLY A 61 9.11 -9.47 11.28
CA GLY A 61 8.96 -8.66 12.49
C GLY A 61 9.04 -7.16 12.20
N ILE A 62 10.08 -6.72 11.45
CA ILE A 62 10.23 -5.33 11.02
C ILE A 62 9.08 -4.88 10.12
N ARG A 63 8.64 -5.73 9.19
CA ARG A 63 7.54 -5.43 8.29
C ARG A 63 6.23 -5.13 9.03
N GLU A 64 5.97 -5.75 10.18
CA GLU A 64 4.72 -5.54 10.93
C GLU A 64 4.69 -4.23 11.73
N ILE A 65 5.85 -3.62 12.01
CA ILE A 65 5.94 -2.39 12.81
C ILE A 65 5.11 -1.25 12.19
N PRO A 66 5.21 -0.94 10.87
CA PRO A 66 4.40 0.12 10.29
C PRO A 66 2.90 -0.16 10.28
N GLY A 67 2.50 -1.44 10.17
CA GLY A 67 1.10 -1.83 10.28
C GLY A 67 0.54 -1.55 11.67
N PHE A 68 1.30 -1.85 12.72
CA PHE A 68 0.96 -1.45 14.09
C PHE A 68 0.93 0.08 14.26
N LEU A 69 1.91 0.78 13.68
CA LEU A 69 2.03 2.24 13.76
C LEU A 69 1.13 2.99 12.76
N ALA A 70 0.25 2.32 12.01
CA ALA A 70 -0.68 2.95 11.08
C ALA A 70 -1.64 3.93 11.78
N VAL A 71 -1.89 3.74 13.08
CA VAL A 71 -2.62 4.72 13.92
C VAL A 71 -1.96 6.10 13.93
N GLY A 72 -0.64 6.17 13.73
CA GLY A 72 0.15 7.41 13.63
C GLY A 72 -0.23 8.28 12.44
N VAL A 73 -0.93 7.75 11.43
CA VAL A 73 -1.47 8.52 10.29
C VAL A 73 -2.30 9.72 10.76
N ILE A 74 -3.06 9.58 11.87
CA ILE A 74 -3.87 10.68 12.43
C ILE A 74 -2.99 11.90 12.77
N ALA A 75 -1.79 11.69 13.31
CA ALA A 75 -0.88 12.77 13.64
C ALA A 75 -0.33 13.45 12.37
N ILE A 76 -0.07 12.68 11.31
CA ILE A 76 0.49 13.19 10.06
C ILE A 76 -0.54 14.00 9.27
N ILE A 77 -1.79 13.55 9.21
CA ILE A 77 -2.87 14.26 8.51
C ILE A 77 -3.28 15.58 9.19
N VAL A 78 -2.75 15.88 10.38
CA VAL A 78 -2.81 17.24 10.95
C VAL A 78 -2.02 18.22 10.09
N PHE A 79 -0.85 17.80 9.61
CA PHE A 79 0.08 18.64 8.86
C PHE A 79 -0.12 18.61 7.34
N MET A 80 -0.73 17.54 6.80
CA MET A 80 -0.96 17.41 5.36
C MET A 80 -2.33 16.82 5.03
N HIS A 81 -2.75 16.96 3.76
CA HIS A 81 -4.02 16.44 3.29
C HIS A 81 -3.93 14.93 3.03
N GLU A 82 -5.01 14.19 3.28
CA GLU A 82 -5.08 12.73 3.10
C GLU A 82 -4.72 12.28 1.68
N GLN A 83 -5.25 12.96 0.64
CA GLN A 83 -4.88 12.67 -0.75
C GLN A 83 -3.38 12.88 -0.99
N THR A 84 -2.75 13.86 -0.34
CA THR A 84 -1.30 14.08 -0.47
C THR A 84 -0.52 12.99 0.23
N LEU A 85 -0.94 12.60 1.43
CA LEU A 85 -0.32 11.48 2.15
C LEU A 85 -0.48 10.17 1.37
N ALA A 86 -1.62 9.93 0.73
CA ALA A 86 -1.86 8.75 -0.10
C ALA A 86 -0.83 8.65 -1.23
N LEU A 87 -0.65 9.74 -1.98
CA LEU A 87 0.28 9.80 -3.10
C LEU A 87 1.74 9.71 -2.64
N LEU A 88 2.11 10.36 -1.53
CA LEU A 88 3.46 10.24 -0.97
C LEU A 88 3.77 8.82 -0.51
N SER A 89 2.80 8.16 0.13
CA SER A 89 2.96 6.80 0.65
C SER A 89 3.05 5.78 -0.49
N LEU A 90 2.25 5.96 -1.54
CA LEU A 90 2.30 5.13 -2.75
C LEU A 90 3.60 5.34 -3.54
N PHE A 91 4.08 6.58 -3.61
CA PHE A 91 5.39 6.89 -4.18
C PHE A 91 6.52 6.24 -3.40
N LEU A 92 6.49 6.32 -2.06
CA LEU A 92 7.47 5.67 -1.19
C LEU A 92 7.47 4.15 -1.39
N LEU A 93 6.30 3.51 -1.46
CA LEU A 93 6.18 2.09 -1.77
C LEU A 93 6.84 1.77 -3.11
N GLY A 94 6.50 2.51 -4.18
CA GLY A 94 7.06 2.27 -5.52
C GLY A 94 8.58 2.46 -5.57
N VAL A 95 9.12 3.51 -4.95
CA VAL A 95 10.57 3.74 -4.89
C VAL A 95 11.27 2.64 -4.09
N ALA A 96 10.76 2.30 -2.90
CA ALA A 96 11.33 1.27 -2.05
C ALA A 96 11.34 -0.10 -2.77
N THR A 97 10.25 -0.45 -3.46
CA THR A 97 10.18 -1.65 -4.30
C THR A 97 11.21 -1.59 -5.44
N ALA A 98 11.31 -0.47 -6.17
CA ALA A 98 12.23 -0.34 -7.30
C ALA A 98 13.69 -0.59 -6.91
N VAL A 99 14.10 -0.08 -5.74
CA VAL A 99 15.50 -0.15 -5.30
C VAL A 99 15.78 -1.36 -4.41
N THR A 100 14.82 -2.26 -4.19
CA THR A 100 14.96 -3.38 -3.24
C THR A 100 16.20 -4.22 -3.50
N ALA A 101 16.47 -4.57 -4.76
CA ALA A 101 17.62 -5.40 -5.13
C ALA A 101 18.98 -4.71 -4.98
N TRP A 102 19.02 -3.40 -4.71
CA TRP A 102 20.28 -2.64 -4.53
C TRP A 102 20.78 -2.72 -3.09
N PHE A 103 20.00 -3.31 -2.18
CA PHE A 103 20.33 -3.47 -0.77
C PHE A 103 20.37 -4.96 -0.36
N PRO A 104 21.21 -5.82 -1.00
CA PRO A 104 21.28 -7.25 -0.71
C PRO A 104 22.09 -7.55 0.57
N SER A 105 21.66 -6.99 1.69
CA SER A 105 22.21 -7.24 3.01
C SER A 105 21.11 -7.23 4.05
N MET A 106 21.34 -7.83 5.22
CA MET A 106 20.36 -7.84 6.31
C MET A 106 19.87 -6.43 6.67
N ALA A 107 20.78 -5.53 7.03
CA ALA A 107 20.41 -4.16 7.37
C ALA A 107 19.71 -3.43 6.20
N GLY A 108 20.17 -3.68 4.97
CA GLY A 108 19.61 -3.10 3.76
C GLY A 108 18.15 -3.51 3.52
N ILE A 109 17.87 -4.82 3.51
CA ILE A 109 16.53 -5.34 3.23
C ILE A 109 15.55 -5.04 4.36
N LEU A 110 15.99 -5.04 5.63
CA LEU A 110 15.17 -4.58 6.76
C LEU A 110 14.79 -3.11 6.61
N THR A 111 15.74 -2.25 6.21
CA THR A 111 15.50 -0.83 6.00
C THR A 111 14.52 -0.58 4.86
N ILE A 112 14.74 -1.19 3.69
CA ILE A 112 13.83 -1.04 2.55
C ILE A 112 12.46 -1.62 2.86
N THR A 113 12.37 -2.73 3.59
CA THR A 113 11.10 -3.32 4.02
C THR A 113 10.35 -2.43 4.99
N MET A 114 11.05 -1.76 5.92
CA MET A 114 10.44 -0.75 6.78
C MET A 114 9.85 0.40 5.95
N LEU A 115 10.61 0.94 4.98
CA LEU A 115 10.15 2.03 4.11
C LEU A 115 8.96 1.64 3.24
N SER A 116 9.03 0.49 2.57
CA SER A 116 7.93 -0.01 1.74
C SER A 116 6.69 -0.31 2.58
N SER A 117 6.86 -0.87 3.78
CA SER A 117 5.77 -1.16 4.71
C SER A 117 5.10 0.12 5.24
N ILE A 118 5.87 1.19 5.56
CA ILE A 118 5.30 2.52 5.85
C ILE A 118 4.48 3.02 4.67
N GLY A 119 5.05 2.98 3.46
CA GLY A 119 4.36 3.41 2.24
C GLY A 119 3.05 2.65 2.00
N PHE A 120 3.06 1.32 2.15
CA PHE A 120 1.89 0.47 2.00
C PHE A 120 0.82 0.77 3.07
N HIS A 121 1.18 0.70 4.35
CA HIS A 121 0.19 0.83 5.43
C HIS A 121 -0.41 2.22 5.52
N TYR A 122 0.39 3.26 5.30
CA TYR A 122 -0.12 4.63 5.33
C TYR A 122 -1.02 4.89 4.13
N TYR A 123 -0.64 4.42 2.94
CA TYR A 123 -1.49 4.47 1.75
C TYR A 123 -2.83 3.78 2.00
N GLU A 124 -2.85 2.53 2.47
CA GLU A 124 -4.10 1.78 2.72
C GLU A 124 -5.01 2.50 3.71
N THR A 125 -4.43 3.01 4.81
CA THR A 125 -5.17 3.72 5.85
C THR A 125 -5.88 4.96 5.30
N VAL A 126 -5.17 5.79 4.53
CA VAL A 126 -5.78 7.00 3.95
C VAL A 126 -6.66 6.68 2.75
N ASN A 127 -6.33 5.68 1.94
CA ASN A 127 -7.12 5.28 0.77
C ASN A 127 -8.52 4.80 1.20
N GLN A 128 -8.61 3.99 2.27
CA GLN A 128 -9.89 3.60 2.85
C GLN A 128 -10.68 4.83 3.33
N SER A 129 -10.01 5.79 3.98
CA SER A 129 -10.66 7.02 4.41
C SER A 129 -11.18 7.86 3.25
N LEU A 130 -10.38 8.05 2.20
CA LEU A 130 -10.76 8.78 0.99
C LEU A 130 -11.93 8.12 0.27
N GLN A 131 -11.94 6.79 0.14
CA GLN A 131 -13.06 6.06 -0.46
C GLN A 131 -14.36 6.31 0.31
N LEU A 132 -14.34 6.25 1.64
CA LEU A 132 -15.52 6.49 2.47
C LEU A 132 -15.96 7.95 2.47
N GLN A 133 -15.05 8.90 2.26
CA GLN A 133 -15.35 10.34 2.19
C GLN A 133 -15.82 10.80 0.81
N TRP A 134 -15.35 10.17 -0.27
CA TRP A 134 -15.59 10.61 -1.64
C TRP A 134 -16.79 9.92 -2.29
N LEU A 135 -17.15 8.72 -1.82
CA LEU A 135 -18.28 7.96 -2.32
C LEU A 135 -19.53 8.23 -1.48
N THR A 136 -20.68 8.36 -2.13
CA THR A 136 -21.95 8.41 -1.39
C THR A 136 -22.30 7.02 -0.87
N LYS A 137 -23.11 6.96 0.19
CA LYS A 137 -23.49 5.68 0.83
C LYS A 137 -24.21 4.74 -0.13
N GLU A 138 -24.99 5.30 -1.05
CA GLU A 138 -25.79 4.57 -2.03
C GLU A 138 -24.91 3.85 -3.06
N GLU A 139 -23.81 4.47 -3.50
CA GLU A 139 -22.93 3.92 -4.52
C GLU A 139 -21.68 3.22 -3.96
N ALA A 140 -21.33 3.46 -2.70
CA ALA A 140 -20.12 2.95 -2.07
C ALA A 140 -19.97 1.42 -2.22
N PRO A 141 -20.97 0.57 -1.93
CA PRO A 141 -20.79 -0.89 -2.06
C PRO A 141 -20.38 -1.32 -3.47
N ARG A 142 -21.05 -0.80 -4.50
CA ARG A 142 -20.75 -1.11 -5.90
C ARG A 142 -19.36 -0.61 -6.30
N LYS A 143 -19.05 0.65 -5.99
CA LYS A 143 -17.77 1.26 -6.38
C LYS A 143 -16.58 0.64 -5.65
N LEU A 144 -16.71 0.34 -4.36
CA LEU A 144 -15.70 -0.41 -3.60
C LEU A 144 -15.45 -1.79 -4.21
N GLY A 145 -16.50 -2.51 -4.61
CA GLY A 145 -16.36 -3.79 -5.31
C GLY A 145 -15.59 -3.66 -6.62
N LEU A 146 -15.84 -2.61 -7.40
CA LEU A 146 -15.09 -2.34 -8.64
C LEU A 146 -13.64 -1.96 -8.38
N LEU A 147 -13.36 -1.18 -7.32
CA LEU A 147 -11.99 -0.83 -6.91
C LEU A 147 -11.21 -2.10 -6.52
N ILE A 148 -11.80 -2.98 -5.72
CA ILE A 148 -11.22 -4.29 -5.38
C ILE A 148 -10.98 -5.13 -6.64
N GLY A 149 -11.92 -5.12 -7.59
CA GLY A 149 -11.78 -5.79 -8.88
C GLY A 149 -10.59 -5.24 -9.70
N ALA A 150 -10.42 -3.93 -9.75
CA ALA A 150 -9.29 -3.28 -10.43
C ALA A 150 -7.95 -3.63 -9.77
N GLY A 151 -7.87 -3.61 -8.44
CA GLY A 151 -6.70 -4.05 -7.70
C GLY A 151 -6.35 -5.51 -7.98
N SER A 152 -7.36 -6.40 -7.95
CA SER A 152 -7.20 -7.82 -8.29
C SER A 152 -6.72 -8.02 -9.74
N GLY A 153 -7.24 -7.24 -10.69
CA GLY A 153 -6.79 -7.27 -12.08
C GLY A 153 -5.32 -6.86 -12.23
N ALA A 154 -4.88 -5.81 -11.53
CA ALA A 154 -3.48 -5.41 -11.51
C ALA A 154 -2.56 -6.49 -10.91
N THR A 155 -2.98 -7.12 -9.81
CA THR A 155 -2.28 -8.27 -9.22
C THR A 155 -2.14 -9.42 -10.21
N LEU A 156 -3.24 -9.77 -10.91
CA LEU A 156 -3.22 -10.84 -11.91
C LEU A 156 -2.24 -10.55 -13.04
N ILE A 157 -2.24 -9.31 -13.57
CA ILE A 157 -1.28 -8.88 -14.60
C ILE A 157 0.16 -9.04 -14.11
N ALA A 158 0.45 -8.59 -12.87
CA ALA A 158 1.79 -8.71 -12.29
C ALA A 158 2.23 -10.18 -12.17
N TYR A 159 1.35 -11.07 -11.70
CA TYR A 159 1.67 -12.49 -11.57
C TYR A 159 1.80 -13.19 -12.91
N LEU A 160 0.95 -12.88 -13.90
CA LEU A 160 1.09 -13.42 -15.25
C LEU A 160 2.42 -12.98 -15.87
N PHE A 161 2.81 -11.72 -15.69
CA PHE A 161 4.12 -11.24 -16.14
C PHE A 161 5.27 -12.01 -15.50
N ILE A 162 5.24 -12.23 -14.18
CA ILE A 162 6.28 -13.02 -13.48
C ILE A 162 6.27 -14.46 -14.01
N VAL A 163 5.14 -15.17 -13.94
CA VAL A 163 5.07 -16.60 -14.27
C VAL A 163 5.44 -16.87 -15.73
N LEU A 164 4.89 -16.10 -16.67
CA LEU A 164 5.15 -16.30 -18.10
C LEU A 164 6.50 -15.75 -18.51
N GLY A 165 6.98 -14.68 -17.88
CA GLY A 165 8.20 -13.97 -18.23
C GLY A 165 9.47 -14.54 -17.59
N TRP A 166 9.41 -15.11 -16.38
CA TRP A 166 10.59 -15.42 -15.57
C TRP A 166 11.65 -16.23 -16.34
N LYS A 167 11.26 -17.39 -16.86
CA LYS A 167 12.15 -18.27 -17.63
C LYS A 167 12.29 -17.84 -19.10
N THR A 168 11.22 -17.36 -19.71
CA THR A 168 11.18 -17.06 -21.16
C THR A 168 12.01 -15.84 -21.52
N LEU A 169 12.05 -14.83 -20.63
CA LEU A 169 12.80 -13.59 -20.80
C LEU A 169 14.08 -13.57 -19.96
N ASN A 170 14.39 -14.66 -19.24
CA ASN A 170 15.51 -14.76 -18.31
C ASN A 170 15.57 -13.55 -17.33
N LEU A 171 14.45 -13.28 -16.67
CA LEU A 171 14.29 -12.10 -15.82
C LEU A 171 15.19 -12.19 -14.58
N SER A 172 15.77 -11.06 -14.19
CA SER A 172 16.47 -10.93 -12.90
C SER A 172 15.57 -10.26 -11.85
N TYR A 173 15.80 -10.56 -10.57
CA TYR A 173 15.11 -9.89 -9.45
C TYR A 173 15.18 -8.36 -9.58
N ASN A 174 16.37 -7.82 -9.82
CA ASN A 174 16.58 -6.37 -9.94
C ASN A 174 15.71 -5.76 -11.05
N PHE A 175 15.68 -6.39 -12.23
CA PHE A 175 14.84 -5.90 -13.32
C PHE A 175 13.35 -5.89 -12.95
N VAL A 176 12.85 -6.98 -12.37
CA VAL A 176 11.43 -7.08 -12.03
C VAL A 176 11.04 -6.10 -10.91
N TYR A 177 11.91 -5.94 -9.90
CA TYR A 177 11.72 -4.94 -8.85
C TYR A 177 11.69 -3.51 -9.39
N ILE A 178 12.68 -3.12 -10.22
CA ILE A 178 12.71 -1.81 -10.87
C ILE A 178 11.46 -1.59 -11.70
N LEU A 179 11.08 -2.54 -12.55
CA LEU A 179 9.92 -2.41 -13.43
C LEU A 179 8.63 -2.19 -12.65
N ALA A 180 8.40 -3.02 -11.63
CA ALA A 180 7.24 -2.94 -10.75
C ALA A 180 7.17 -1.61 -9.99
N GLY A 181 8.27 -1.25 -9.33
CA GLY A 181 8.37 -0.01 -8.55
C GLY A 181 8.26 1.23 -9.44
N ALA A 182 8.92 1.24 -10.59
CA ALA A 182 8.83 2.32 -11.57
C ALA A 182 7.41 2.48 -12.12
N ALA A 183 6.70 1.38 -12.42
CA ALA A 183 5.31 1.45 -12.85
C ALA A 183 4.42 2.11 -11.79
N THR A 184 4.56 1.73 -10.51
CA THR A 184 3.85 2.38 -9.40
C THR A 184 4.23 3.85 -9.26
N VAL A 185 5.51 4.20 -9.37
CA VAL A 185 5.99 5.60 -9.31
C VAL A 185 5.42 6.42 -10.46
N ILE A 186 5.47 5.92 -11.69
CA ILE A 186 4.95 6.61 -12.88
C ILE A 186 3.45 6.86 -12.74
N LEU A 187 2.66 5.85 -12.33
CA LEU A 187 1.22 6.03 -12.10
C LEU A 187 0.95 7.03 -10.97
N THR A 188 1.77 7.03 -9.92
CA THR A 188 1.65 7.98 -8.81
C THR A 188 1.98 9.41 -9.24
N LEU A 189 3.04 9.60 -10.03
CA LEU A 189 3.41 10.89 -10.61
C LEU A 189 2.34 11.38 -11.59
N TYR A 190 1.80 10.47 -12.41
CA TYR A 190 0.63 10.77 -13.23
C TYR A 190 -0.53 11.28 -12.36
N CYS A 191 -0.86 10.60 -11.26
CA CYS A 191 -1.89 11.07 -10.33
C CYS A 191 -1.59 12.46 -9.75
N VAL A 192 -0.32 12.73 -9.43
CA VAL A 192 0.17 14.02 -8.93
C VAL A 192 -0.03 15.15 -9.96
N PHE A 193 0.21 14.92 -11.24
CA PHE A 193 0.12 15.98 -12.24
C PHE A 193 -1.25 16.09 -12.91
N ALA A 194 -1.96 14.97 -13.07
CA ALA A 194 -3.22 14.91 -13.79
C ALA A 194 -4.43 15.32 -12.93
N PHE A 195 -4.42 15.05 -11.62
CA PHE A 195 -5.58 15.28 -10.76
C PHE A 195 -5.43 16.52 -9.89
N PRO A 196 -6.50 17.33 -9.75
CA PRO A 196 -6.51 18.40 -8.76
C PRO A 196 -6.54 17.81 -7.34
N ARG A 197 -6.38 18.67 -6.35
CA ARG A 197 -6.65 18.29 -4.97
C ARG A 197 -8.15 18.34 -4.72
N PHE A 198 -8.75 17.25 -4.30
CA PHE A 198 -10.17 17.20 -3.98
C PHE A 198 -10.42 17.58 -2.52
N THR A 199 -11.42 18.42 -2.28
CA THR A 199 -11.86 18.79 -0.93
C THR A 199 -13.25 18.25 -0.65
N THR A 200 -13.41 17.59 0.49
CA THR A 200 -14.69 17.03 0.94
C THR A 200 -15.38 17.96 1.95
N PRO A 201 -16.73 18.04 1.95
CA PRO A 201 -17.48 18.71 3.01
C PRO A 201 -17.39 17.99 4.37
N HIS A 202 -17.01 16.72 4.39
CA HIS A 202 -16.86 15.90 5.61
C HIS A 202 -15.43 15.38 5.72
N PRO A 203 -14.45 16.22 6.09
CA PRO A 203 -13.06 15.79 6.25
C PRO A 203 -12.93 14.80 7.42
N GLN A 204 -11.91 13.93 7.35
CA GLN A 204 -11.62 12.99 8.43
C GLN A 204 -11.44 13.69 9.78
N ILE A 205 -12.01 13.09 10.82
CA ILE A 205 -11.82 13.59 12.20
C ILE A 205 -10.36 13.33 12.59
N LYS A 206 -9.59 14.41 12.75
CA LYS A 206 -8.16 14.35 13.12
C LYS A 206 -7.92 14.17 14.62
N LYS A 207 -8.87 13.55 15.33
CA LYS A 207 -8.81 13.29 16.78
C LYS A 207 -8.93 11.80 17.01
N MET A 208 -8.06 11.26 17.87
CA MET A 208 -8.21 9.89 18.35
C MET A 208 -9.39 9.82 19.32
N ILE A 209 -10.41 9.01 19.00
CA ILE A 209 -11.59 8.84 19.83
C ILE A 209 -11.44 7.54 20.63
N LEU A 210 -10.98 7.65 21.88
CA LEU A 210 -10.95 6.54 22.82
C LEU A 210 -12.10 6.67 23.81
N ARG A 211 -12.90 5.61 23.95
CA ARG A 211 -14.01 5.57 24.90
C ARG A 211 -13.80 4.42 25.88
N LYS A 212 -13.71 4.73 27.18
CA LYS A 212 -13.48 3.74 28.25
C LYS A 212 -14.44 2.55 28.20
N ARG A 213 -15.71 2.77 27.83
CA ARG A 213 -16.73 1.70 27.70
C ARG A 213 -16.38 0.61 26.67
N TYR A 214 -15.49 0.90 25.71
CA TYR A 214 -15.07 -0.04 24.67
C TYR A 214 -13.68 -0.65 24.95
N TRP A 215 -13.16 -0.57 26.18
CA TRP A 215 -11.84 -1.08 26.53
C TRP A 215 -11.65 -2.56 26.14
N LEU A 216 -12.67 -3.39 26.39
CA LEU A 216 -12.64 -4.82 26.04
C LEU A 216 -12.58 -5.02 24.52
N TYR A 217 -13.34 -4.24 23.76
CA TYR A 217 -13.29 -4.26 22.29
C TYR A 217 -11.89 -3.88 21.79
N TYR A 218 -11.26 -2.84 22.34
CA TYR A 218 -9.91 -2.44 21.98
C TYR A 218 -8.88 -3.54 22.29
N ALA A 219 -8.96 -4.15 23.47
CA ALA A 219 -8.07 -5.24 23.88
C ALA A 219 -8.25 -6.49 22.99
N LEU A 220 -9.48 -6.88 22.69
CA LEU A 220 -9.79 -8.01 21.81
C LEU A 220 -9.31 -7.75 20.39
N GLN A 221 -9.50 -6.54 19.85
CA GLN A 221 -9.01 -6.17 18.52
C GLN A 221 -7.48 -6.19 18.45
N PHE A 222 -6.81 -5.70 19.50
CA PHE A 222 -5.35 -5.77 19.62
C PHE A 222 -4.85 -7.22 19.65
N MET A 223 -5.44 -8.08 20.50
CA MET A 223 -5.09 -9.50 20.58
C MET A 223 -5.43 -10.27 19.29
N ALA A 224 -6.52 -9.93 18.60
CA ALA A 224 -6.87 -10.53 17.31
C ALA A 224 -5.82 -10.22 16.23
N GLY A 225 -5.27 -9.00 16.23
CA GLY A 225 -4.13 -8.62 15.40
C GLY A 225 -2.91 -9.49 15.70
N ALA A 226 -2.52 -9.60 16.97
CA ALA A 226 -1.39 -10.43 17.40
C ALA A 226 -1.55 -11.91 17.02
N ARG A 227 -2.75 -12.49 17.19
CA ARG A 227 -3.05 -13.88 16.80
C ARG A 227 -2.81 -14.13 15.31
N ARG A 228 -3.27 -13.24 14.43
CA ARG A 228 -3.10 -13.39 12.98
C ARG A 228 -1.62 -13.38 12.60
N GLN A 229 -0.80 -12.59 13.29
CA GLN A 229 0.65 -12.55 13.09
C GLN A 229 1.33 -13.83 13.56
N ILE A 230 0.95 -14.36 14.72
CA ILE A 230 1.48 -15.64 15.21
C ILE A 230 1.21 -16.76 14.18
N PHE A 231 -0.01 -16.85 13.65
CA PHE A 231 -0.32 -17.88 12.66
C PHE A 231 0.36 -17.66 11.30
N MET A 232 0.32 -16.45 10.73
CA MET A 232 0.87 -16.23 9.38
C MET A 232 2.40 -16.21 9.36
N VAL A 233 3.05 -15.77 10.44
CA VAL A 233 4.51 -15.74 10.54
C VAL A 233 5.03 -17.08 11.03
N PHE A 234 4.59 -17.57 12.21
CA PHE A 234 5.21 -18.77 12.79
C PHE A 234 4.72 -20.08 12.17
N ALA A 235 3.44 -20.22 11.80
CA ALA A 235 2.95 -21.50 11.27
C ALA A 235 3.55 -21.84 9.90
N GLY A 236 3.90 -20.84 9.08
CA GLY A 236 4.62 -21.04 7.83
C GLY A 236 6.01 -21.63 8.03
N PHE A 237 6.76 -21.16 9.05
CA PHE A 237 8.10 -21.67 9.36
C PHE A 237 8.10 -23.02 10.10
N MET A 238 7.00 -23.40 10.77
CA MET A 238 6.90 -24.74 11.38
C MET A 238 6.62 -25.86 10.36
N MET A 239 6.21 -25.52 9.13
CA MET A 239 5.90 -26.48 8.06
C MET A 239 7.10 -26.77 7.14
N VAL A 240 8.28 -26.21 7.43
CA VAL A 240 9.53 -26.39 6.68
C VAL A 240 10.58 -27.00 7.59
#